data_AF-A0A7L3UUE8-F1
#
_entry.id   AF-A0A7L3UUE8-F1
#
_cell.length_a   1.000
_cell.length_b   1.000
_cell.length_c   1.000
_cell.angle_alpha   90.00
_cell.angle_beta   90.00
_cell.angle_gamma   90.00
#
_symmetry.space_group_name_H-M   'P 1'
#
loop_
_entity.id
_entity.type
_entity.pdbx_description
1 polymer ?
#
loop_
_entity_poly.entity_id
_entity_poly.type
_entity_poly.pdbx_seq_one_letter_code
_entity_poly.pdbx_strand_id
1 'polypeptide(L)'
;ERVDPAAAANPDLHLNRATLLQYLERFQGALEGLSRASDLAPQWEEPRRRHQQLIGYLGDLCRLLETRVGGTGINWGGLGGTGRG
;
A
#
# COMPACT_ATOMS: atom_id res chain seq x y z
N GLU A 1 -18.21 -7.18 -13.24
CA GLU A 1 -17.78 -8.51 -12.75
C GLU A 1 -18.61 -9.02 -11.57
N ARG A 2 -19.30 -10.16 -11.71
CA ARG A 2 -19.71 -10.97 -10.55
C ARG A 2 -18.48 -11.74 -10.09
N VAL A 3 -17.87 -11.33 -8.99
CA VAL A 3 -16.73 -12.04 -8.40
C VAL A 3 -17.26 -13.38 -7.89
N ASP A 4 -16.71 -14.48 -8.41
CA ASP A 4 -17.04 -15.81 -7.91
C ASP A 4 -16.69 -15.87 -6.40
N PRO A 5 -17.67 -16.12 -5.52
CA PRO A 5 -17.44 -16.14 -4.08
C PRO A 5 -16.39 -17.18 -3.66
N ALA A 6 -16.20 -18.26 -4.44
CA ALA A 6 -15.14 -19.23 -4.19
C ALA A 6 -13.75 -18.64 -4.51
N ALA A 7 -13.64 -17.86 -5.59
CA ALA A 7 -12.40 -17.16 -5.92
C ALA A 7 -12.08 -16.06 -4.89
N ALA A 8 -13.10 -15.37 -4.38
CA ALA A 8 -12.95 -14.34 -3.35
C ALA A 8 -12.43 -14.88 -2.00
N ALA A 9 -12.61 -16.18 -1.74
CA ALA A 9 -12.16 -16.87 -0.52
C ALA A 9 -10.78 -17.53 -0.67
N ASN A 10 -10.16 -17.49 -1.85
CA ASN A 10 -8.85 -18.10 -2.08
C ASN A 10 -7.71 -17.13 -1.66
N PRO A 11 -6.95 -17.43 -0.58
CA PRO A 11 -5.87 -16.56 -0.11
C PRO A 11 -4.73 -16.42 -1.13
N ASP A 12 -4.40 -17.47 -1.88
CA ASP A 12 -3.34 -17.45 -2.89
C ASP A 12 -3.67 -16.49 -4.04
N LEU A 13 -4.95 -16.40 -4.42
CA LEU A 13 -5.39 -15.46 -5.46
C LEU A 13 -5.10 -14.02 -5.04
N HIS A 14 -5.39 -13.67 -3.78
CA HIS A 14 -5.14 -12.34 -3.24
C HIS A 14 -3.63 -12.05 -3.13
N LEU A 15 -2.81 -13.03 -2.73
CA LEU A 15 -1.36 -12.87 -2.70
C LEU A 15 -0.76 -12.70 -4.11
N ASN A 16 -1.21 -13.48 -5.09
CA ASN A 16 -0.75 -13.39 -6.47
C ASN A 16 -1.14 -12.03 -7.09
N ARG A 17 -2.38 -11.59 -6.86
CA ARG A 17 -2.86 -10.27 -7.29
C ARG A 17 -2.05 -9.15 -6.64
N ALA A 18 -1.75 -9.25 -5.34
CA ALA A 18 -0.94 -8.26 -4.65
C ALA A 18 0.49 -8.20 -5.21
N THR A 19 1.08 -9.34 -5.54
CA THR A 19 2.41 -9.42 -6.16
C THR A 19 2.43 -8.71 -7.51
N LEU A 20 1.45 -8.95 -8.37
CA LEU A 20 1.32 -8.25 -9.65
C LEU A 20 1.14 -6.74 -9.47
N LEU A 21 0.34 -6.31 -8.49
CA LEU A 21 0.13 -4.89 -8.21
C LEU A 21 1.39 -4.20 -7.69
N GLN A 22 2.27 -4.90 -6.95
CA GLN A 22 3.58 -4.37 -6.55
C GLN A 22 4.48 -4.11 -7.76
N TYR A 23 4.55 -5.03 -8.72
CA TYR A 23 5.30 -4.81 -9.97
C TYR A 23 4.76 -3.67 -10.82
N LEU A 24 3.45 -3.40 -10.74
CA LEU A 24 2.80 -2.26 -11.39
C LEU A 24 2.86 -0.97 -10.55
N GLU A 25 3.56 -0.98 -9.41
CA GLU A 25 3.67 0.14 -8.47
C GLU A 25 2.32 0.64 -7.92
N ARG A 26 1.28 -0.20 -8.00
CA ARG A 26 -0.06 0.05 -7.47
C ARG A 26 -0.13 -0.39 -6.01
N PHE A 27 0.64 0.29 -5.17
CA PHE A 27 0.91 -0.16 -3.80
C PHE A 27 -0.32 -0.26 -2.90
N GLN A 28 -1.31 0.63 -3.06
CA GLN A 28 -2.54 0.55 -2.27
C GLN A 28 -3.29 -0.77 -2.50
N GLY A 29 -3.48 -1.15 -3.78
CA GLY A 29 -4.14 -2.41 -4.11
C GLY A 29 -3.32 -3.64 -3.73
N ALA A 30 -1.99 -3.52 -3.71
CA ALA A 30 -1.12 -4.58 -3.19
C ALA A 30 -1.31 -4.79 -1.68
N LEU A 31 -1.37 -3.70 -0.90
CA LEU A 31 -1.64 -3.77 0.54
C LEU A 31 -3.01 -4.39 0.84
N GLU A 32 -4.05 -4.00 0.11
CA GLU A 32 -5.39 -4.58 0.23
C GLU A 32 -5.39 -6.10 -0.04
N GLY A 33 -4.69 -6.55 -1.09
CA GLY A 33 -4.56 -7.97 -1.41
C GLY A 33 -3.79 -8.76 -0.34
N LEU A 34 -2.71 -8.19 0.19
CA LEU A 34 -1.93 -8.80 1.27
C LEU A 34 -2.73 -8.90 2.58
N SER A 35 -3.48 -7.86 2.94
CA SER A 35 -4.38 -7.89 4.10
C SER A 35 -5.41 -8.99 3.93
N ARG A 36 -6.07 -9.07 2.77
CA ARG A 36 -7.12 -10.07 2.55
C ARG A 36 -6.59 -11.50 2.52
N ALA A 37 -5.40 -11.73 1.96
CA ALA A 37 -4.75 -13.04 2.04
C ALA A 37 -4.41 -13.43 3.51
N SER A 38 -3.99 -12.46 4.32
CA SER A 38 -3.72 -12.66 5.76
C SER A 38 -5.00 -12.98 6.55
N ASP A 39 -6.10 -12.30 6.25
CA ASP A 39 -7.40 -12.51 6.92
C ASP A 39 -8.00 -13.88 6.57
N LEU A 40 -7.82 -14.33 5.33
CA LEU A 40 -8.31 -15.63 4.85
C LEU A 40 -7.47 -16.81 5.35
N ALA A 41 -6.16 -16.61 5.56
CA ALA A 41 -5.26 -17.63 6.08
C ALA A 41 -4.31 -17.05 7.14
N PRO A 42 -4.77 -16.86 8.39
CA PRO A 42 -3.96 -16.25 9.46
C PRO A 42 -2.68 -17.02 9.81
N GLN A 43 -2.69 -18.35 9.61
CA GLN A 43 -1.53 -19.23 9.77
C GLN A 43 -0.47 -19.07 8.66
N TRP A 44 -0.82 -18.40 7.56
CA TRP A 44 0.09 -18.11 6.47
C TRP A 44 0.79 -16.78 6.73
N GLU A 45 1.98 -16.85 7.30
CA GLU A 45 2.74 -15.67 7.72
C GLU A 45 3.21 -14.78 6.56
N GLU A 46 3.34 -15.33 5.35
CA GLU A 46 3.94 -14.63 4.21
C GLU A 46 3.16 -13.37 3.79
N PRO A 47 1.83 -13.41 3.58
CA PRO A 47 1.02 -12.20 3.38
C PRO A 47 1.26 -11.09 4.41
N ARG A 48 1.27 -11.44 5.71
CA ARG A 48 1.44 -10.47 6.80
C ARG A 48 2.85 -9.87 6.79
N ARG A 49 3.87 -10.70 6.61
CA ARG A 49 5.27 -10.25 6.52
C ARG A 49 5.48 -9.32 5.34
N ARG A 50 4.97 -9.69 4.16
CA ARG A 50 5.04 -8.84 2.97
C ARG A 50 4.29 -7.52 3.14
N HIS A 51 3.14 -7.54 3.81
CA HIS A 51 2.39 -6.32 4.11
C HIS A 51 3.22 -5.35 4.96
N GLN A 52 3.84 -5.85 6.04
CA GLN A 52 4.71 -5.05 6.90
C GLN A 52 5.94 -4.52 6.17
N GLN A 53 6.58 -5.36 5.34
CA GLN A 53 7.72 -4.96 4.51
C GLN A 53 7.35 -3.87 3.52
N LEU A 54 6.20 -3.97 2.86
CA LEU A 54 5.74 -2.97 1.90
C LEU A 54 5.43 -1.63 2.58
N ILE A 55 4.79 -1.63 3.76
CA ILE A 55 4.60 -0.41 4.55
C ILE A 55 5.94 0.22 4.93
N GLY A 56 6.89 -0.59 5.41
CA GLY A 56 8.23 -0.11 5.76
C GLY A 56 8.93 0.54 4.57
N TYR A 57 8.94 -0.14 3.42
CA TYR A 57 9.50 0.36 2.18
C TYR A 57 8.88 1.69 1.74
N LEU A 58 7.55 1.80 1.77
CA LEU A 58 6.86 3.04 1.40
C LEU A 58 7.16 4.17 2.39
N GLY A 59 7.24 3.87 3.69
CA GLY A 59 7.66 4.83 4.71
C GLY A 59 9.09 5.32 4.50
N ASP A 60 10.01 4.43 4.15
CA ASP A 60 11.40 4.77 3.81
C ASP A 60 11.47 5.64 2.55
N LEU A 61 10.69 5.30 1.54
CA LEU A 61 10.59 6.06 0.29
C LEU A 61 10.04 7.47 0.54
N CYS A 62 8.97 7.60 1.33
CA CYS A 62 8.42 8.91 1.72
C CYS A 62 9.46 9.74 2.48
N ARG A 63 10.16 9.16 3.46
CA ARG A 63 11.22 9.86 4.20
C ARG A 63 12.38 10.31 3.29
N LEU A 64 12.77 9.48 2.32
CA LEU A 64 13.81 9.83 1.35
C LEU A 64 13.35 10.99 0.44
N LEU A 65 12.09 10.98 0.01
CA LEU A 65 11.51 12.07 -0.77
C LEU A 65 11.41 13.35 0.05
N GLU A 66 10.97 13.27 1.31
CA GLU A 66 10.90 14.42 2.22
C GLU A 66 12.28 15.02 2.49
N THR A 67 13.31 14.21 2.69
CA THR A 67 14.68 14.71 2.88
C THR A 67 15.25 15.33 1.61
N ARG A 68 14.99 14.74 0.43
CA ARG A 68 15.42 15.28 -0.86
C ARG A 68 14.67 16.56 -1.25
N VAL A 69 13.36 16.59 -1.05
CA VAL A 69 12.49 17.73 -1.37
C VAL A 69 12.59 18.81 -0.29
N GLY A 70 12.76 18.46 0.99
CA GLY A 70 13.02 19.40 2.08
C GLY A 70 14.42 20.02 2.02
N GLY A 71 15.37 19.38 1.34
CA GLY A 71 16.67 19.96 1.01
C GLY A 71 16.63 20.95 -0.17
N THR A 72 15.62 20.87 -1.02
CA THR A 72 15.32 21.90 -2.03
C THR A 72 14.26 22.83 -1.44
N GLY A 73 14.62 23.98 -0.87
CA GLY A 73 13.71 24.88 -0.13
C GLY A 73 12.43 25.32 -0.86
N ILE A 74 11.47 24.41 -1.06
CA ILE A 74 10.13 24.64 -1.57
C ILE A 74 9.21 24.55 -0.36
N ASN A 75 8.83 25.72 0.13
CA ASN A 75 7.87 25.87 1.21
C ASN A 75 6.45 25.59 0.67
N TRP A 76 5.91 24.41 0.99
CA TRP A 76 4.53 24.04 0.64
C TRP A 76 3.47 24.60 1.62
N GLY A 77 3.85 25.44 2.58
CA GLY A 77 2.96 26.03 3.59
C GLY A 77 1.97 27.10 3.09
N GLY A 78 1.81 27.27 1.77
CA GLY A 78 1.01 28.34 1.16
C GLY A 78 -0.41 27.97 0.71
N LEU A 79 -0.82 26.71 0.75
CA LEU A 79 -2.17 26.28 0.30
C LEU A 79 -3.18 26.11 1.44
N GLY A 80 -3.00 26.85 2.54
CA GLY A 80 -4.00 27.01 3.60
C GLY A 80 -4.76 28.32 3.40
N GLY A 81 -5.87 28.26 2.69
CA GLY A 81 -6.72 29.42 2.39
C GLY A 81 -7.11 30.19 3.65
N THR A 82 -6.89 31.50 3.61
CA THR A 82 -7.44 32.45 4.57
C THR A 82 -8.94 32.58 4.33
N GLY A 83 -9.74 31.80 5.06
CA GLY A 83 -11.16 32.07 5.23
C GLY A 83 -11.35 33.21 6.22
N ARG A 84 -11.46 34.45 5.72
CA ARG A 84 -11.97 35.60 6.47
C ARG A 84 -13.14 36.15 5.65
N GLY A 85 -14.36 35.96 6.17
CA GLY A 85 -15.63 36.40 5.61
C GLY A 85 -16.74 36.04 6.57
#